data_AF-H3GGQ8-F1
#
_entry.id   AF-H3GGQ8-F1
#
_cell.length_a   1.000
_cell.length_b   1.000
_cell.length_c   1.000
_cell.angle_alpha   90.00
_cell.angle_beta   90.00
_cell.angle_gamma   90.00
#
_symmetry.space_group_name_H-M   'P 1'
#
loop_
_entity.id
_entity.type
_entity.pdbx_description
1 polymer ?
#
loop_
_entity_poly.entity_id
_entity_poly.type
_entity_poly.pdbx_seq_one_letter_code
_entity_poly.pdbx_strand_id
1 'polypeptide(L)'
;MLGMSKVALFCVSAAALLAWMPEDVSAYCPNGCNAQGTCGKNDKCTCYERQDQADETIKYPAFKGADCSMRTCPYGEAWVQVPSATNTAHQLAECSNRGLCDYSTGHCTCFPGYEGKACERSECPNNCNGRGICLTLQAIIAGSPDKTPLAPSYHPGVYAAWDANKHMGCYCDQGYRGPDCSLKECPSGDDILLAFGQTQGRDCGGRGKCNYETGECECFPGYYGTSCESQTTVN
;
A
#
# COMPACT_ATOMS: atom_id res chain seq x y z
N MET A 1 20.40 -87.41 6.18
CA MET A 1 19.42 -86.56 5.47
C MET A 1 18.60 -85.83 6.54
N LEU A 2 18.95 -84.58 6.88
CA LEU A 2 18.15 -83.78 7.82
C LEU A 2 16.90 -83.27 7.09
N GLY A 3 15.72 -83.74 7.51
CA GLY A 3 14.44 -83.28 6.98
C GLY A 3 14.14 -81.87 7.49
N MET A 4 14.10 -80.90 6.58
CA MET A 4 13.64 -79.55 6.91
C MET A 4 12.15 -79.59 7.30
N SER A 5 11.81 -79.02 8.45
CA SER A 5 10.41 -78.91 8.92
C SER A 5 9.58 -78.07 7.93
N LYS A 6 8.32 -78.46 7.71
CA LYS A 6 7.36 -77.71 6.86
C LYS A 6 7.20 -76.24 7.30
N VAL A 7 7.42 -75.95 8.59
CA VAL A 7 7.43 -74.58 9.14
C VAL A 7 8.65 -73.79 8.65
N ALA A 8 9.82 -74.42 8.57
CA ALA A 8 11.03 -73.79 8.05
C ALA A 8 10.89 -73.52 6.53
N LEU A 9 10.22 -74.40 5.80
CA LEU A 9 9.94 -74.20 4.38
C LEU A 9 9.01 -72.99 4.15
N PHE A 10 7.95 -72.86 4.96
CA PHE A 10 7.01 -71.73 4.90
C PHE A 10 7.67 -70.38 5.26
N CYS A 11 8.53 -70.35 6.28
CA CYS A 11 9.25 -69.13 6.67
C CYS A 11 10.25 -68.69 5.59
N VAL A 12 10.95 -69.62 4.94
CA VAL A 12 11.90 -69.31 3.85
C VAL A 12 11.15 -68.80 2.62
N SER A 13 9.99 -69.37 2.28
CA SER A 13 9.16 -68.86 1.18
C SER A 13 8.54 -67.49 1.47
N ALA A 14 8.12 -67.22 2.71
CA ALA A 14 7.58 -65.91 3.09
C ALA A 14 8.66 -64.82 3.09
N ALA A 15 9.89 -65.14 3.53
CA ALA A 15 11.03 -64.23 3.46
C ALA A 15 11.49 -63.98 2.01
N ALA A 16 11.43 -64.98 1.13
CA ALA A 16 11.75 -64.83 -0.29
C ALA A 16 10.71 -63.97 -1.04
N LEU A 17 9.43 -64.03 -0.66
CA LEU A 17 8.37 -63.19 -1.23
C LEU A 17 8.47 -61.72 -0.79
N LEU A 18 8.95 -61.44 0.42
CA LEU A 18 9.21 -60.06 0.89
C LEU A 18 10.47 -59.45 0.25
N ALA A 19 11.43 -60.28 -0.18
CA ALA A 19 12.65 -59.83 -0.85
C ALA A 19 12.49 -59.55 -2.36
N TRP A 20 11.33 -59.83 -2.94
CA TRP A 20 11.01 -59.66 -4.37
C TRP A 20 9.95 -58.59 -4.65
N MET A 21 9.63 -57.76 -3.66
CA MET A 21 8.90 -56.53 -3.91
C MET A 21 9.91 -55.50 -4.44
N PRO A 22 9.79 -55.01 -5.68
CA PRO A 22 10.55 -53.84 -6.09
C PRO A 22 10.15 -52.70 -5.16
N GLU A 23 11.09 -52.23 -4.33
CA GLU A 23 10.96 -50.99 -3.57
C GLU A 23 11.13 -49.79 -4.52
N ASP A 24 10.26 -49.70 -5.53
CA ASP A 24 10.13 -48.48 -6.30
C ASP A 24 9.35 -47.49 -5.43
N VAL A 25 10.04 -46.87 -4.48
CA VAL A 25 9.59 -45.61 -3.88
C VAL A 25 9.69 -44.57 -4.99
N SER A 26 8.67 -44.50 -5.84
CA SER A 26 8.44 -43.33 -6.69
C SER A 26 8.18 -42.19 -5.75
N ALA A 27 9.21 -41.39 -5.47
CA ALA A 27 9.00 -40.09 -4.86
C ALA A 27 7.98 -39.36 -5.76
N TYR A 28 6.84 -39.05 -5.17
CA TYR A 28 5.77 -38.32 -5.83
C TYR A 28 5.89 -36.89 -5.35
N CYS A 29 5.64 -35.92 -6.23
CA CYS A 29 5.68 -34.52 -5.83
C CYS A 29 4.84 -34.31 -4.57
N PRO A 30 5.32 -33.52 -3.59
CA PRO A 30 4.61 -33.23 -2.36
C PRO A 30 3.16 -32.87 -2.65
N ASN A 31 2.22 -33.60 -2.02
CA ASN A 31 0.77 -33.43 -2.16
C ASN A 31 0.28 -33.32 -3.63
N GLY A 32 0.97 -33.94 -4.60
CA GLY A 32 0.65 -33.85 -6.02
C GLY A 32 0.63 -32.43 -6.58
N CYS A 33 1.49 -31.56 -6.06
CA CYS A 33 1.48 -30.12 -6.35
C CYS A 33 0.10 -29.47 -6.11
N ASN A 34 -0.70 -30.06 -5.21
CA ASN A 34 -2.06 -29.65 -4.86
C ASN A 34 -2.99 -29.45 -6.08
N ALA A 35 -2.70 -30.11 -7.21
CA ALA A 35 -3.31 -29.84 -8.52
C ALA A 35 -3.24 -28.36 -8.97
N GLN A 36 -2.30 -27.59 -8.41
CA GLN A 36 -2.01 -26.19 -8.72
C GLN A 36 -0.62 -26.03 -9.36
N GLY A 37 -0.06 -27.12 -9.89
CA GLY A 37 1.24 -27.11 -10.54
C GLY A 37 1.53 -28.39 -11.29
N THR A 38 2.66 -28.40 -12.00
CA THR A 38 3.19 -29.57 -12.68
C THR A 38 4.38 -30.15 -11.91
N CYS A 39 4.40 -31.48 -11.77
CA CYS A 39 5.49 -32.20 -11.13
C CYS A 39 6.67 -32.34 -12.10
N GLY A 40 7.84 -31.79 -11.72
CA GLY A 40 9.06 -31.86 -12.50
C GLY A 40 10.05 -32.92 -12.02
N LYS A 41 11.28 -32.89 -12.57
CA LYS A 41 12.39 -33.72 -12.06
C LYS A 41 12.71 -33.34 -10.60
N ASN A 42 13.19 -34.31 -9.83
CA ASN A 42 13.55 -34.16 -8.41
C ASN A 42 12.37 -33.75 -7.51
N ASP A 43 11.16 -34.21 -7.83
CA ASP A 43 9.94 -34.01 -7.03
C ASP A 43 9.61 -32.53 -6.76
N LYS A 44 10.07 -31.66 -7.66
CA LYS A 44 9.88 -30.22 -7.56
C LYS A 44 8.61 -29.81 -8.29
N CYS A 45 7.67 -29.24 -7.56
CA CYS A 45 6.49 -28.63 -8.13
C CYS A 45 6.83 -27.30 -8.82
N THR A 46 6.30 -27.13 -10.04
CA THR A 46 6.25 -25.83 -10.72
C THR A 46 4.82 -25.33 -10.68
N CYS A 47 4.56 -24.33 -9.85
CA CYS A 47 3.20 -23.83 -9.62
C CYS A 47 2.67 -23.03 -10.80
N TYR A 48 1.35 -23.06 -10.99
CA TYR A 48 0.69 -22.32 -12.07
C TYR A 48 0.80 -20.81 -11.88
N GLU A 49 0.95 -20.09 -13.00
CA GLU A 49 1.00 -18.64 -13.08
C GLU A 49 -0.40 -18.02 -13.03
N ARG A 50 -0.51 -16.76 -12.59
CA ARG A 50 -1.80 -16.04 -12.66
C ARG A 50 -2.12 -15.68 -14.10
N GLN A 51 -3.38 -15.82 -14.50
CA GLN A 51 -3.84 -15.48 -15.87
C GLN A 51 -4.32 -14.03 -16.00
N ASP A 52 -4.50 -13.33 -14.89
CA ASP A 52 -5.06 -11.98 -14.79
C ASP A 52 -3.98 -10.88 -14.70
N GLN A 53 -2.75 -11.16 -15.16
CA GLN A 53 -1.68 -10.18 -15.12
C GLN A 53 -1.91 -9.07 -16.15
N ALA A 54 -1.91 -7.82 -15.70
CA ALA A 54 -2.01 -6.65 -16.57
C ALA A 54 -0.72 -6.38 -17.37
N ASP A 55 0.42 -6.89 -16.90
CA ASP A 55 1.71 -6.78 -17.54
C ASP A 55 2.25 -8.19 -17.85
N GLU A 56 2.30 -8.53 -19.15
CA GLU A 56 2.79 -9.83 -19.63
C GLU A 56 4.28 -10.06 -19.34
N THR A 57 5.03 -9.00 -19.04
CA THR A 57 6.47 -9.09 -18.73
C THR A 57 6.74 -9.50 -17.29
N ILE A 58 5.76 -9.39 -16.40
CA ILE A 58 5.90 -9.74 -14.98
C ILE A 58 5.02 -10.94 -14.62
N LYS A 59 5.64 -12.12 -14.60
CA LYS A 59 4.97 -13.39 -14.29
C LYS A 59 5.10 -13.73 -12.81
N TYR A 60 4.03 -13.49 -12.05
CA TYR A 60 3.91 -14.01 -10.68
C TYR A 60 3.21 -15.37 -10.67
N PRO A 61 3.67 -16.32 -9.84
CA PRO A 61 2.95 -17.57 -9.66
C PRO A 61 1.66 -17.31 -8.87
N ALA A 62 0.55 -17.96 -9.23
CA ALA A 62 -0.72 -17.88 -8.49
C ALA A 62 -0.65 -18.62 -7.16
N PHE A 63 0.22 -19.63 -7.09
CA PHE A 63 0.46 -20.46 -5.92
C PHE A 63 1.95 -20.59 -5.65
N LYS A 64 2.32 -20.80 -4.40
CA LYS A 64 3.70 -20.97 -3.94
C LYS A 64 3.79 -22.06 -2.87
N GLY A 65 5.01 -22.31 -2.40
CA GLY A 65 5.31 -23.41 -1.48
C GLY A 65 5.82 -24.66 -2.20
N ALA A 66 6.17 -25.68 -1.42
CA ALA A 66 6.75 -26.91 -1.95
C ALA A 66 5.75 -27.74 -2.78
N ASP A 67 4.46 -27.61 -2.48
CA ASP A 67 3.35 -28.34 -3.10
C ASP A 67 2.31 -27.42 -3.75
N CYS A 68 2.62 -26.12 -3.94
CA CYS A 68 1.67 -25.16 -4.52
C CYS A 68 0.33 -25.03 -3.75
N SER A 69 0.31 -25.35 -2.44
CA SER A 69 -0.89 -25.22 -1.61
C SER A 69 -1.15 -23.78 -1.14
N MET A 70 -0.11 -22.95 -1.05
CA MET A 70 -0.23 -21.57 -0.61
C MET A 70 -0.57 -20.67 -1.80
N ARG A 71 -1.54 -19.77 -1.65
CA ARG A 71 -1.81 -18.72 -2.63
C ARG A 71 -0.75 -17.64 -2.54
N THR A 72 -0.47 -16.99 -3.65
CA THR A 72 0.42 -15.82 -3.68
C THR A 72 -0.40 -14.54 -3.52
N CYS A 73 0.00 -13.65 -2.62
CA CYS A 73 -0.69 -12.36 -2.48
C CYS A 73 -0.30 -11.37 -3.58
N PRO A 74 -1.09 -10.29 -3.76
CA PRO A 74 -0.73 -9.18 -4.61
C PRO A 74 0.62 -8.55 -4.23
N TYR A 75 1.34 -8.10 -5.24
CA TYR A 75 2.58 -7.35 -5.09
C TYR A 75 2.33 -5.91 -5.49
N GLY A 76 2.96 -4.99 -4.78
CA GLY A 76 3.04 -3.58 -5.15
C GLY A 76 4.39 -3.02 -4.74
N GLU A 77 4.73 -1.83 -5.21
CA GLU A 77 5.98 -1.16 -4.85
C GLU A 77 6.12 -1.12 -3.32
N ALA A 78 7.29 -1.43 -2.77
CA ALA A 78 7.48 -1.46 -1.32
C ALA A 78 7.38 -0.06 -0.71
N TRP A 79 6.68 0.06 0.43
CA TRP A 79 6.69 1.31 1.23
C TRP A 79 8.03 1.57 1.89
N VAL A 80 8.63 0.50 2.43
CA VAL A 80 9.93 0.54 3.10
C VAL A 80 10.76 -0.62 2.55
N GLN A 81 11.96 -0.31 2.08
CA GLN A 81 12.93 -1.28 1.60
C GLN A 81 14.35 -0.74 1.80
N VAL A 82 15.30 -1.64 2.02
CA VAL A 82 16.72 -1.32 1.85
C VAL A 82 17.00 -1.02 0.37
N PRO A 83 17.59 0.13 0.03
CA PRO A 83 17.97 0.45 -1.35
C PRO A 83 18.89 -0.61 -1.93
N SER A 84 18.64 -1.04 -3.17
CA SER A 84 19.44 -2.08 -3.84
C SER A 84 20.61 -1.50 -4.63
N ALA A 85 20.53 -0.23 -5.04
CA ALA A 85 21.60 0.52 -5.70
C ALA A 85 21.35 2.03 -5.59
N THR A 86 22.28 2.85 -6.07
CA THR A 86 22.10 4.30 -6.18
C THR A 86 20.82 4.62 -6.96
N ASN A 87 19.96 5.46 -6.40
CA ASN A 87 18.64 5.83 -6.97
C ASN A 87 17.73 4.64 -7.28
N THR A 88 17.93 3.48 -6.65
CA THR A 88 17.12 2.27 -6.88
C THR A 88 16.57 1.75 -5.55
N ALA A 89 15.26 1.88 -5.35
CA ALA A 89 14.53 1.42 -4.18
C ALA A 89 13.10 1.00 -4.59
N HIS A 90 12.24 0.71 -3.61
CA HIS A 90 10.78 0.48 -3.78
C HIS A 90 10.36 -0.71 -4.65
N GLN A 91 11.23 -1.70 -4.86
CA GLN A 91 10.92 -2.90 -5.64
C GLN A 91 9.60 -3.56 -5.19
N LEU A 92 8.97 -4.27 -6.13
CA LEU A 92 7.74 -5.00 -5.89
C LEU A 92 7.88 -5.98 -4.72
N ALA A 93 7.02 -5.82 -3.73
CA ALA A 93 6.99 -6.63 -2.51
C ALA A 93 5.56 -7.15 -2.25
N GLU A 94 5.48 -8.35 -1.67
CA GLU A 94 4.21 -8.96 -1.28
C GLU A 94 3.54 -8.07 -0.24
N CYS A 95 2.29 -7.69 -0.50
CA CYS A 95 1.56 -6.72 0.31
C CYS A 95 2.34 -5.40 0.55
N SER A 96 3.16 -4.96 -0.42
CA SER A 96 3.93 -3.70 -0.39
C SER A 96 4.78 -3.49 0.88
N ASN A 97 5.18 -4.57 1.57
CA ASN A 97 5.79 -4.55 2.90
C ASN A 97 4.95 -3.82 3.98
N ARG A 98 3.65 -3.73 3.77
CA ARG A 98 2.71 -3.01 4.64
C ARG A 98 1.42 -3.75 4.92
N GLY A 99 1.49 -5.07 4.83
CA GLY A 99 0.46 -5.97 5.30
C GLY A 99 1.02 -7.38 5.50
N LEU A 100 0.17 -8.25 6.02
CA LEU A 100 0.43 -9.68 6.13
C LEU A 100 -0.36 -10.43 5.06
N CYS A 101 0.28 -11.33 4.34
CA CYS A 101 -0.42 -12.20 3.40
C CYS A 101 -1.08 -13.37 4.13
N ASP A 102 -2.39 -13.53 3.95
CA ASP A 102 -3.08 -14.78 4.25
C ASP A 102 -2.94 -15.73 3.06
N TYR A 103 -2.06 -16.71 3.19
CA TYR A 103 -1.76 -17.68 2.14
C TYR A 103 -2.90 -18.66 1.84
N SER A 104 -3.93 -18.74 2.68
CA SER A 104 -5.10 -19.58 2.40
C SER A 104 -6.05 -18.92 1.40
N THR A 105 -6.13 -17.59 1.42
CA THR A 105 -7.03 -16.78 0.57
C THR A 105 -6.29 -16.02 -0.53
N GLY A 106 -4.99 -15.74 -0.36
CA GLY A 106 -4.20 -14.89 -1.25
C GLY A 106 -4.52 -13.40 -1.08
N HIS A 107 -5.07 -13.00 0.06
CA HIS A 107 -5.41 -11.61 0.37
C HIS A 107 -4.44 -11.01 1.38
N CYS A 108 -4.10 -9.73 1.16
CA CYS A 108 -3.32 -8.95 2.10
C CYS A 108 -4.22 -8.37 3.20
N THR A 109 -3.83 -8.58 4.46
CA THR A 109 -4.35 -7.83 5.60
C THR A 109 -3.44 -6.65 5.85
N CYS A 110 -3.87 -5.45 5.49
CA CYS A 110 -3.06 -4.25 5.59
C CYS A 110 -2.85 -3.79 7.03
N PHE A 111 -1.68 -3.20 7.29
CA PHE A 111 -1.43 -2.52 8.55
C PHE A 111 -2.24 -1.22 8.65
N PRO A 112 -2.51 -0.70 9.86
CA PRO A 112 -3.29 0.52 10.04
C PRO A 112 -2.76 1.70 9.22
N GLY A 113 -3.67 2.40 8.53
CA GLY A 113 -3.35 3.54 7.67
C GLY A 113 -2.92 3.17 6.25
N TYR A 114 -3.08 1.90 5.84
CA TYR A 114 -2.77 1.43 4.49
C TYR A 114 -3.92 0.61 3.93
N GLU A 115 -4.14 0.77 2.63
CA GLU A 115 -5.22 0.14 1.88
C GLU A 115 -4.79 -0.25 0.47
N GLY A 116 -5.71 -0.87 -0.28
CA GLY A 116 -5.45 -1.44 -1.59
C GLY A 116 -5.26 -2.96 -1.53
N LYS A 117 -5.23 -3.61 -2.70
CA LYS A 117 -5.16 -5.08 -2.77
C LYS A 117 -3.82 -5.63 -2.28
N ALA A 118 -2.77 -4.82 -2.41
CA ALA A 118 -1.42 -5.08 -1.96
C ALA A 118 -1.00 -4.13 -0.83
N CYS A 119 -1.91 -3.40 -0.17
CA CYS A 119 -1.55 -2.37 0.82
C CYS A 119 -0.64 -1.28 0.25
N GLU A 120 -0.79 -1.01 -1.03
CA GLU A 120 0.08 -0.17 -1.85
C GLU A 120 -0.21 1.32 -1.69
N ARG A 121 -1.33 1.70 -1.06
CA ARG A 121 -1.71 3.09 -0.82
C ARG A 121 -1.91 3.37 0.68
N SER A 122 -1.72 4.62 1.10
CA SER A 122 -2.13 5.06 2.43
C SER A 122 -3.63 5.30 2.47
N GLU A 123 -4.25 5.19 3.64
CA GLU A 123 -5.64 5.61 3.82
C GLU A 123 -5.74 7.13 3.93
N CYS A 124 -6.86 7.70 3.49
CA CYS A 124 -7.16 9.08 3.81
C CYS A 124 -7.56 9.22 5.29
N PRO A 125 -6.96 10.17 6.03
CA PRO A 125 -7.32 10.42 7.43
C PRO A 125 -8.82 10.62 7.61
N ASN A 126 -9.42 9.87 8.55
CA ASN A 126 -10.85 9.93 8.89
C ASN A 126 -11.81 9.90 7.68
N ASN A 127 -11.42 9.29 6.57
CA ASN A 127 -12.16 9.33 5.31
C ASN A 127 -12.61 10.75 4.91
N CYS A 128 -11.70 11.72 5.09
CA CYS A 128 -11.93 13.14 4.84
C CYS A 128 -13.15 13.72 5.57
N ASN A 129 -13.54 13.12 6.71
CA ASN A 129 -14.74 13.43 7.50
C ASN A 129 -16.04 13.51 6.67
N GLY A 130 -16.08 12.90 5.48
CA GLY A 130 -17.17 13.07 4.52
C GLY A 130 -17.34 14.49 3.96
N ARG A 131 -16.29 15.32 4.02
CA ARG A 131 -16.24 16.73 3.57
C ARG A 131 -15.13 16.97 2.55
N GLY A 132 -14.92 15.97 1.69
CA GLY A 132 -13.89 16.01 0.68
C GLY A 132 -13.76 14.69 -0.03
N ILE A 133 -12.84 14.67 -0.99
CA ILE A 133 -12.56 13.52 -1.85
C ILE A 133 -11.16 13.01 -1.53
N CYS A 134 -11.03 11.71 -1.28
CA CYS A 134 -9.76 11.05 -1.10
C CYS A 134 -9.05 10.88 -2.46
N LEU A 135 -7.92 11.54 -2.65
CA LEU A 135 -7.18 11.58 -3.91
C LEU A 135 -5.69 11.26 -3.69
N THR A 136 -5.00 10.87 -4.76
CA THR A 136 -3.55 10.72 -4.72
C THR A 136 -2.87 12.07 -4.60
N LEU A 137 -1.67 12.11 -4.02
CA LEU A 137 -0.86 13.33 -3.94
C LEU A 137 -0.65 13.96 -5.32
N GLN A 138 -0.44 13.14 -6.35
CA GLN A 138 -0.36 13.60 -7.73
C GLN A 138 -1.62 14.35 -8.19
N ALA A 139 -2.80 13.79 -7.93
CA ALA A 139 -4.06 14.39 -8.33
C ALA A 139 -4.34 15.71 -7.58
N ILE A 140 -4.02 15.77 -6.29
CA ILE A 140 -4.18 16.99 -5.48
C ILE A 140 -3.28 18.11 -6.03
N ILE A 141 -2.01 17.81 -6.32
CA ILE A 141 -1.07 18.81 -6.86
C ILE A 141 -1.46 19.24 -8.27
N ALA A 142 -1.92 18.31 -9.12
CA ALA A 142 -2.37 18.63 -10.48
C ALA A 142 -3.62 19.54 -10.48
N GLY A 143 -4.47 19.44 -9.46
CA GLY A 143 -5.66 20.28 -9.27
C GLY A 143 -5.40 21.59 -8.52
N SER A 144 -4.18 21.86 -8.05
CA SER A 144 -3.86 23.07 -7.28
C SER A 144 -4.00 24.32 -8.15
N PRO A 145 -4.74 25.36 -7.70
CA PRO A 145 -4.81 26.64 -8.40
C PRO A 145 -3.45 27.36 -8.41
N ASP A 146 -2.64 27.11 -7.38
CA ASP A 146 -1.27 27.60 -7.28
C ASP A 146 -0.35 26.64 -8.03
N LYS A 147 0.04 27.04 -9.26
CA LYS A 147 1.01 26.32 -10.09
C LYS A 147 2.46 26.67 -9.73
N THR A 148 2.67 27.34 -8.60
CA THR A 148 3.99 27.68 -8.10
C THR A 148 4.78 26.39 -7.88
N PRO A 149 5.94 26.21 -8.51
CA PRO A 149 6.71 24.98 -8.35
C PRO A 149 7.12 24.83 -6.88
N LEU A 150 6.60 23.81 -6.20
CA LEU A 150 6.97 23.46 -4.82
C LEU A 150 8.46 23.04 -4.69
N ALA A 151 9.19 22.93 -5.80
CA ALA A 151 10.62 22.72 -5.83
C ALA A 151 11.28 23.37 -7.07
N PRO A 152 12.54 23.86 -6.99
CA PRO A 152 13.23 24.55 -8.08
C PRO A 152 13.60 23.67 -9.29
N SER A 153 13.23 22.38 -9.31
CA SER A 153 13.77 21.41 -10.26
C SER A 153 12.73 20.43 -10.81
N TYR A 154 11.44 20.77 -10.72
CA TYR A 154 10.38 19.84 -11.08
C TYR A 154 9.36 20.49 -12.00
N HIS A 155 8.98 19.77 -13.06
CA HIS A 155 8.08 20.25 -14.10
C HIS A 155 6.80 20.87 -13.48
N PRO A 156 6.37 22.05 -13.95
CA PRO A 156 5.20 22.72 -13.37
C PRO A 156 3.94 21.86 -13.52
N GLY A 157 3.35 21.48 -12.39
CA GLY A 157 2.01 20.87 -12.34
C GLY A 157 1.92 19.35 -12.34
N VAL A 158 3.04 18.61 -12.30
CA VAL A 158 3.00 17.14 -12.16
C VAL A 158 3.88 16.75 -10.98
N TYR A 159 3.33 16.05 -9.99
CA TYR A 159 4.10 15.34 -8.97
C TYR A 159 4.31 13.89 -9.43
N ALA A 160 5.55 13.49 -9.73
CA ALA A 160 5.90 12.15 -10.21
C ALA A 160 7.11 11.58 -9.45
N ALA A 161 7.22 11.92 -8.15
CA ALA A 161 8.02 11.11 -7.23
C ALA A 161 7.42 9.70 -7.13
N TRP A 162 8.18 8.74 -6.61
CA TRP A 162 7.79 7.32 -6.57
C TRP A 162 6.47 7.07 -5.83
N ASP A 163 6.11 7.93 -4.89
CA ASP A 163 4.95 7.85 -4.02
C ASP A 163 3.75 8.66 -4.52
N ALA A 164 3.84 9.24 -5.72
CA ALA A 164 2.83 10.09 -6.35
C ALA A 164 1.42 9.49 -6.34
N ASN A 165 1.31 8.17 -6.54
CA ASN A 165 0.05 7.42 -6.55
C ASN A 165 -0.13 6.51 -5.32
N LYS A 166 0.74 6.64 -4.31
CA LYS A 166 0.74 5.83 -3.08
C LYS A 166 0.27 6.63 -1.87
N HIS A 167 0.74 7.86 -1.74
CA HIS A 167 0.23 8.76 -0.71
C HIS A 167 -1.14 9.30 -1.11
N MET A 168 -2.11 9.07 -0.25
CA MET A 168 -3.47 9.58 -0.36
C MET A 168 -3.66 10.75 0.59
N GLY A 169 -4.45 11.73 0.16
CA GLY A 169 -4.81 12.89 0.96
C GLY A 169 -6.22 13.37 0.63
N CYS A 170 -6.72 14.28 1.45
CA CYS A 170 -8.06 14.82 1.28
C CYS A 170 -8.02 16.12 0.47
N TYR A 171 -8.77 16.16 -0.63
CA TYR A 171 -9.15 17.39 -1.30
C TYR A 171 -10.49 17.85 -0.74
N CYS A 172 -10.47 18.90 0.07
CA CYS A 172 -11.62 19.33 0.85
C CYS A 172 -12.65 20.08 0.01
N ASP A 173 -13.91 19.95 0.42
CA ASP A 173 -15.00 20.77 -0.11
C ASP A 173 -14.81 22.23 0.31
N GLN A 174 -15.41 23.15 -0.44
CA GLN A 174 -15.34 24.59 -0.17
C GLN A 174 -15.73 24.91 1.29
N GLY A 175 -14.89 25.70 1.98
CA GLY A 175 -15.11 26.09 3.37
C GLY A 175 -14.56 25.11 4.40
N TYR A 176 -13.92 24.01 3.96
CA TYR A 176 -13.22 23.07 4.83
C TYR A 176 -11.75 22.94 4.45
N ARG A 177 -10.92 22.65 5.45
CA ARG A 177 -9.47 22.49 5.29
C ARG A 177 -8.90 21.51 6.31
N GLY A 178 -7.58 21.34 6.23
CA GLY A 178 -6.84 20.43 7.10
C GLY A 178 -6.60 19.07 6.45
N PRO A 179 -5.87 18.18 7.12
CA PRO A 179 -5.46 16.89 6.56
C PRO A 179 -6.63 15.94 6.31
N ASP A 180 -7.74 16.13 7.03
CA ASP A 180 -8.93 15.28 6.98
C ASP A 180 -10.22 16.08 6.74
N CYS A 181 -10.12 17.37 6.36
CA CYS A 181 -11.26 18.26 6.14
C CYS A 181 -12.19 18.48 7.36
N SER A 182 -11.69 18.24 8.58
CA SER A 182 -12.45 18.51 9.81
C SER A 182 -12.49 19.99 10.19
N LEU A 183 -11.54 20.79 9.74
CA LEU A 183 -11.39 22.19 10.12
C LEU A 183 -12.16 23.09 9.15
N LYS A 184 -12.79 24.15 9.64
CA LYS A 184 -13.38 25.18 8.78
C LYS A 184 -12.33 26.16 8.28
N GLU A 185 -12.45 26.54 7.03
CA GLU A 185 -11.62 27.57 6.41
C GLU A 185 -12.05 28.95 6.92
N CYS A 186 -11.10 29.75 7.40
CA CYS A 186 -11.37 31.12 7.78
C CYS A 186 -11.19 32.05 6.59
N PRO A 187 -11.97 33.15 6.52
CA PRO A 187 -11.75 34.18 5.53
C PRO A 187 -10.34 34.74 5.68
N SER A 188 -9.70 34.99 4.55
CA SER A 188 -8.38 35.59 4.51
C SER A 188 -8.25 36.60 3.38
N GLY A 189 -7.29 37.51 3.54
CA GLY A 189 -7.04 38.61 2.62
C GLY A 189 -5.58 39.01 2.64
N ASP A 190 -5.22 40.05 1.89
CA ASP A 190 -3.89 40.63 1.97
C ASP A 190 -3.68 41.32 3.33
N ASP A 191 -2.45 41.28 3.84
CA ASP A 191 -2.13 41.99 5.07
C ASP A 191 -2.09 43.49 4.79
N ILE A 192 -2.88 44.28 5.50
CA ILE A 192 -2.96 45.74 5.27
C ILE A 192 -1.65 46.49 5.51
N LEU A 193 -0.70 45.89 6.22
CA LEU A 193 0.64 46.47 6.44
C LEU A 193 1.65 45.94 5.41
N LEU A 194 1.17 45.35 4.32
CA LEU A 194 1.97 44.77 3.23
C LEU A 194 2.89 43.63 3.71
N ALA A 195 2.58 43.02 4.85
CA ALA A 195 3.22 41.78 5.27
C ALA A 195 2.61 40.59 4.51
N PHE A 196 3.03 39.38 4.86
CA PHE A 196 2.54 38.16 4.22
C PHE A 196 1.04 37.95 4.49
N GLY A 197 0.16 37.99 3.50
CA GLY A 197 -1.29 37.79 3.72
C GLY A 197 -1.74 36.36 3.43
N GLN A 198 -2.95 36.25 2.87
CA GLN A 198 -3.49 35.05 2.25
C GLN A 198 -2.52 34.39 1.25
N THR A 199 -1.68 35.18 0.57
CA THR A 199 -0.71 34.70 -0.43
C THR A 199 0.39 33.79 0.15
N GLN A 200 0.50 33.74 1.48
CA GLN A 200 1.37 32.81 2.21
C GLN A 200 0.56 31.85 3.09
N GLY A 201 -0.74 31.70 2.82
CA GLY A 201 -1.62 30.83 3.58
C GLY A 201 -1.87 31.27 5.03
N ARG A 202 -1.63 32.55 5.38
CA ARG A 202 -2.01 33.06 6.71
C ARG A 202 -3.50 33.28 6.76
N ASP A 203 -4.15 32.80 7.82
CA ASP A 203 -5.56 33.04 8.11
C ASP A 203 -5.80 34.48 8.60
N CYS A 204 -7.02 34.99 8.44
CA CYS A 204 -7.46 36.27 8.99
C CYS A 204 -6.52 37.43 8.63
N GLY A 205 -6.05 37.46 7.37
CA GLY A 205 -5.14 38.50 6.86
C GLY A 205 -3.80 38.57 7.60
N GLY A 206 -3.47 37.57 8.43
CA GLY A 206 -2.32 37.58 9.32
C GLY A 206 -2.47 38.48 10.57
N ARG A 207 -3.66 39.00 10.83
CA ARG A 207 -3.99 39.92 11.93
C ARG A 207 -5.09 39.41 12.87
N GLY A 208 -5.38 38.12 12.81
CA GLY A 208 -6.27 37.44 13.74
C GLY A 208 -5.94 35.96 13.89
N LYS A 209 -6.66 35.31 14.80
CA LYS A 209 -6.65 33.85 14.95
C LYS A 209 -7.91 33.28 14.33
N CYS A 210 -7.76 32.21 13.56
CA CYS A 210 -8.89 31.45 13.04
C CYS A 210 -9.47 30.54 14.13
N ASN A 211 -10.78 30.64 14.37
CA ASN A 211 -11.52 29.60 15.09
C ASN A 211 -11.95 28.53 14.08
N TYR A 212 -11.24 27.40 14.07
CA TYR A 212 -11.48 26.31 13.10
C TYR A 212 -12.79 25.53 13.31
N GLU A 213 -13.50 25.76 14.42
CA GLU A 213 -14.83 25.16 14.67
C GLU A 213 -15.95 26.00 14.05
N THR A 214 -15.81 27.33 14.07
CA THR A 214 -16.81 28.27 13.52
C THR A 214 -16.48 28.73 12.11
N GLY A 215 -15.20 28.85 11.76
CA GLY A 215 -14.70 29.48 10.53
C GLY A 215 -14.57 31.00 10.65
N GLU A 216 -14.61 31.54 11.87
CA GLU A 216 -14.58 32.98 12.13
C GLU A 216 -13.22 33.46 12.63
N CYS A 217 -12.89 34.72 12.32
CA CYS A 217 -11.64 35.35 12.71
C CYS A 217 -11.77 36.13 14.02
N GLU A 218 -10.92 35.80 14.99
CA GLU A 218 -10.69 36.60 16.20
C GLU A 218 -9.57 37.59 15.95
N CYS A 219 -9.91 38.83 15.61
CA CYS A 219 -8.93 39.86 15.27
C CYS A 219 -8.11 40.33 16.49
N PHE A 220 -6.83 40.61 16.25
CA PHE A 220 -5.97 41.20 17.26
C PHE A 220 -6.42 42.63 17.60
N PRO A 221 -6.09 43.15 18.80
CA PRO A 221 -6.46 44.51 19.20
C PRO A 221 -6.07 45.54 18.14
N GLY A 222 -7.03 46.40 17.79
CA GLY A 222 -6.87 47.43 16.78
C GLY A 222 -7.20 47.00 15.35
N TYR A 223 -7.53 45.72 15.12
CA TYR A 223 -7.97 45.19 13.83
C TYR A 223 -9.42 44.71 13.91
N TYR A 224 -10.16 44.87 12.80
CA TYR A 224 -11.55 44.45 12.68
C TYR A 224 -11.90 44.12 11.22
N GLY A 225 -13.11 43.61 11.00
CA GLY A 225 -13.55 43.08 9.72
C GLY A 225 -13.68 41.56 9.75
N THR A 226 -14.08 40.96 8.63
CA THR A 226 -14.30 39.50 8.56
C THR A 226 -13.00 38.72 8.46
N SER A 227 -11.96 39.32 7.86
CA SER A 227 -10.60 38.78 7.72
C SER A 227 -9.55 39.66 8.41
N CYS A 228 -9.96 40.50 9.36
CA CYS A 228 -9.09 41.45 10.08
C CYS A 228 -8.36 42.43 9.15
N GLU A 229 -9.04 42.79 8.07
CA GLU A 229 -8.58 43.60 6.94
C GLU A 229 -8.70 45.11 7.19
N SER A 230 -9.17 45.55 8.35
CA SER A 230 -9.30 46.97 8.69
C SER A 230 -8.61 47.27 10.01
N GLN A 231 -7.98 48.44 10.11
CA GLN A 231 -7.31 48.90 11.33
C GLN A 231 -7.96 50.17 11.86
N THR A 232 -8.14 50.25 13.18
CA THR A 232 -8.53 51.49 13.84
C THR A 232 -7.30 52.37 14.04
N THR A 233 -7.47 53.68 13.81
CA THR A 233 -6.46 54.68 14.13
C THR A 233 -6.61 55.24 15.55
N VAL A 234 -7.64 54.80 16.27
CA VAL A 234 -7.97 55.28 17.62
C VAL A 234 -7.39 54.30 18.64
N ASN A 235 -6.37 54.77 19.36
CA ASN A 235 -5.81 54.12 20.56
C ASN A 235 -6.81 54.12 21.72
#